data_AF-A0AAV3ZZP8-F1
#
_entry.id   AF-A0AAV3ZZP8-F1
#
_cell.length_a   1.000
_cell.length_b   1.000
_cell.length_c   1.000
_cell.angle_alpha   90.00
_cell.angle_beta   90.00
_cell.angle_gamma   90.00
#
_symmetry.space_group_name_H-M   'P 1'
#
loop_
_entity.id
_entity.type
_entity.pdbx_description
1 polymer ?
#
loop_
_entity_poly.entity_id
_entity_poly.type
_entity_poly.pdbx_seq_one_letter_code
_entity_poly.pdbx_strand_id
1 'polypeptide(L)'
;MVWKKGSVIMEAKPYAHVICQKFIGNHCNFCMKGSEHLKKCGGCKSIRYCGLTCQKGDWKIHKTECEIMKRVPNLPTDSIRLYLRLIICHLVRPTFSFYSEIL
;
A
#
# COMPACT_ATOMS: atom_id res chain seq x y z
N MET A 1 7.44 15.48 -31.09
CA MET A 1 7.35 15.76 -29.64
C MET A 1 8.78 15.74 -29.10
N VAL A 2 9.34 16.88 -28.68
CA VAL A 2 10.76 16.95 -28.27
C VAL A 2 10.83 17.09 -26.74
N TRP A 3 11.27 16.03 -26.07
CA TRP A 3 11.50 16.00 -24.63
C TRP A 3 12.82 16.71 -24.28
N LYS A 4 12.87 17.41 -23.14
CA LYS A 4 14.10 18.06 -22.64
C LYS A 4 14.76 17.20 -21.56
N LYS A 5 16.05 17.42 -21.30
CA LYS A 5 16.74 16.79 -20.17
C LYS A 5 15.97 17.12 -18.87
N GLY A 6 15.64 16.09 -18.10
CA GLY A 6 14.85 16.21 -16.86
C GLY A 6 13.33 16.20 -17.07
N SER A 7 12.83 16.08 -18.30
CA SER A 7 11.39 15.90 -18.54
C SER A 7 10.91 14.56 -17.97
N VAL A 8 9.82 14.59 -17.20
CA VAL A 8 9.06 13.40 -16.80
C VAL A 8 8.22 12.96 -17.98
N ILE A 9 8.49 11.76 -18.50
CA ILE A 9 7.75 11.19 -19.63
C ILE A 9 6.51 10.46 -19.14
N MET A 10 6.59 9.80 -17.99
CA MET A 10 5.50 9.03 -17.40
C MET A 10 5.64 8.99 -15.88
N GLU A 11 4.50 9.09 -15.21
CA GLU A 11 4.37 8.83 -13.78
C GLU A 11 3.19 7.87 -13.60
N ALA A 12 3.35 6.87 -12.73
CA ALA A 12 2.29 5.94 -12.42
C ALA A 12 2.30 5.62 -10.92
N LYS A 13 1.10 5.52 -10.35
CA LYS A 13 0.93 5.00 -8.98
C LYS A 13 1.04 3.47 -9.02
N PRO A 14 1.65 2.85 -8.00
CA PRO A 14 1.74 1.40 -7.96
C PRO A 14 0.34 0.79 -7.93
N TYR A 15 0.13 -0.26 -8.73
CA TYR A 15 -1.12 -1.00 -8.69
C TYR A 15 -1.33 -1.64 -7.31
N ALA A 16 -0.29 -2.27 -6.77
CA ALA A 16 -0.21 -2.72 -5.39
C ALA A 16 1.22 -2.48 -4.87
N HIS A 17 1.37 -2.26 -3.58
CA HIS A 17 2.67 -2.09 -2.93
C HIS A 17 2.63 -2.61 -1.50
N VAL A 18 3.80 -3.02 -1.00
CA VAL A 18 4.04 -3.35 0.41
C VAL A 18 5.32 -2.68 0.88
N ILE A 19 5.39 -2.34 2.15
CA ILE A 19 6.64 -1.91 2.78
C ILE A 19 7.47 -3.15 3.11
N CYS A 20 8.72 -3.20 2.65
CA CYS A 20 9.66 -4.27 2.98
C CYS A 20 9.77 -4.42 4.51
N GLN A 21 9.84 -5.64 5.01
CA GLN A 21 9.78 -5.92 6.46
C GLN A 21 10.79 -5.10 7.28
N LYS A 22 12.01 -4.88 6.75
CA LYS A 22 13.04 -4.06 7.40
C LYS A 22 12.65 -2.58 7.60
N PHE A 23 11.64 -2.10 6.86
CA PHE A 23 11.19 -0.69 6.87
C PHE A 23 9.81 -0.47 7.48
N ILE A 24 9.15 -1.51 7.99
CA ILE A 24 7.81 -1.40 8.59
C ILE A 24 7.80 -0.50 9.84
N GLY A 25 8.93 -0.40 10.53
CA GLY A 25 9.10 0.45 11.71
C GLY A 25 9.14 1.94 11.40
N ASN A 26 9.58 2.32 10.21
CA ASN A 26 9.95 3.70 9.87
C ASN A 26 9.33 4.22 8.56
N HIS A 27 8.52 3.44 7.84
CA HIS A 27 7.78 3.90 6.66
C HIS A 27 6.26 3.72 6.80
N CYS A 28 5.52 4.68 6.26
CA CYS A 28 4.07 4.62 6.19
C CYS A 28 3.60 3.55 5.19
N ASN A 29 2.71 2.67 5.62
CA ASN A 29 2.18 1.57 4.80
C ASN A 29 1.36 2.05 3.59
N PHE A 30 0.87 3.29 3.61
CA PHE A 30 0.07 3.86 2.53
C PHE A 30 0.90 4.75 1.58
N CYS A 31 1.53 5.80 2.09
CA CYS A 31 2.22 6.79 1.25
C CYS A 31 3.72 6.50 1.04
N MET A 32 4.24 5.43 1.64
CA MET A 32 5.65 4.99 1.54
C MET A 32 6.68 6.01 2.01
N LYS A 33 6.28 7.12 2.63
CA LYS A 33 7.21 8.10 3.20
C LYS A 33 7.79 7.59 4.52
N GLY A 34 9.09 7.82 4.69
CA GLY A 34 9.79 7.62 5.96
C GLY A 34 9.34 8.65 7.00
N SER A 35 9.20 8.24 8.26
CA SER A 35 8.90 9.15 9.37
C SER A 35 9.23 8.50 10.72
N GLU A 36 9.69 9.31 11.67
CA GLU A 36 9.90 8.92 13.07
C GLU A 36 8.58 8.87 13.87
N HIS A 37 7.52 9.55 13.39
CA HIS A 37 6.27 9.75 14.13
C HIS A 37 5.11 8.92 13.58
N LEU A 38 5.38 7.67 13.21
CA LEU A 38 4.35 6.77 12.68
C LEU A 38 3.49 6.14 13.78
N LYS A 39 2.18 6.08 13.53
CA LYS A 39 1.19 5.42 14.40
C LYS A 39 0.95 3.99 13.92
N LYS A 40 1.00 3.03 14.84
CA LYS A 40 0.64 1.63 14.55
C LYS A 40 -0.85 1.53 14.22
N CYS A 41 -1.22 0.60 13.34
CA CYS A 41 -2.61 0.19 13.19
C CYS A 41 -3.14 -0.34 14.54
N GLY A 42 -4.26 0.20 15.02
CA GLY A 42 -4.85 -0.22 16.30
C GLY A 42 -5.34 -1.68 16.31
N GLY A 43 -5.68 -2.23 15.14
CA GLY A 43 -6.17 -3.59 14.97
C GLY A 43 -5.05 -4.63 15.02
N CYS A 44 -4.25 -4.72 13.95
CA CYS A 44 -3.19 -5.75 13.85
C CYS A 44 -1.89 -5.39 14.58
N LYS A 45 -1.63 -4.11 14.84
CA LYS A 45 -0.37 -3.59 15.41
C LYS A 45 0.91 -3.91 14.63
N SER A 46 0.80 -4.57 13.47
CA SER A 46 1.94 -5.04 12.66
C SER A 46 2.49 -3.98 11.70
N ILE A 47 1.66 -3.05 11.24
CA ILE A 47 2.00 -2.02 10.24
C ILE A 47 1.71 -0.60 10.77
N ARG A 48 2.26 0.42 10.11
CA ARG A 48 2.28 1.80 10.60
C ARG A 48 1.86 2.82 9.54
N TYR A 49 1.35 3.96 9.99
CA TYR A 49 0.87 5.05 9.14
C TYR A 49 1.31 6.42 9.66
N CYS A 50 1.38 7.43 8.78
CA CYS A 50 1.58 8.82 9.21
C CYS A 50 0.48 9.32 10.15
N GLY A 51 -0.74 8.80 9.99
CA GLY A 51 -1.90 9.18 10.79
C GLY A 51 -3.19 8.65 10.18
N LEU A 52 -4.31 9.16 10.69
CA LEU A 52 -5.66 8.68 10.33
C LEU A 52 -5.95 8.77 8.83
N THR A 53 -5.46 9.81 8.15
CA THR A 53 -5.65 9.98 6.70
C THR A 53 -5.05 8.84 5.90
N CYS A 54 -3.79 8.47 6.19
CA CYS A 54 -3.11 7.35 5.53
C CYS A 54 -3.77 6.00 5.88
N GLN A 55 -4.19 5.82 7.14
CA GLN A 55 -4.87 4.61 7.56
C GLN A 55 -6.23 4.43 6.85
N LYS A 56 -7.04 5.49 6.75
CA LYS A 56 -8.32 5.47 6.04
C LYS A 56 -8.13 5.23 4.54
N GLY A 57 -7.09 5.83 3.94
CA GLY A 57 -6.75 5.61 2.54
C GLY A 57 -6.40 4.17 2.19
N ASP A 58 -5.66 3.48 3.08
CA ASP A 58 -5.28 2.08 2.89
C ASP A 58 -6.41 1.10 3.28
N TRP A 59 -7.42 1.55 4.02
CA TRP A 59 -8.40 0.66 4.69
C TRP A 59 -9.15 -0.28 3.74
N LYS A 60 -9.45 0.18 2.51
CA LYS A 60 -10.13 -0.67 1.50
C LYS A 60 -9.36 -1.97 1.21
N ILE A 61 -8.03 -1.93 1.27
CA ILE A 61 -7.15 -3.07 1.06
C ILE A 61 -6.77 -3.68 2.41
N HIS A 62 -6.28 -2.85 3.33
CA HIS A 62 -5.76 -3.29 4.61
C HIS A 62 -6.80 -3.96 5.51
N LYS A 63 -8.10 -3.69 5.36
CA LYS A 63 -9.14 -4.34 6.20
C LYS A 63 -9.03 -5.87 6.18
N THR A 64 -8.88 -6.46 4.99
CA THR A 64 -8.74 -7.91 4.83
C THR A 64 -7.40 -8.40 5.41
N GLU A 65 -6.31 -7.67 5.15
CA GLU A 65 -4.99 -7.99 5.69
C GLU A 65 -4.94 -7.90 7.22
N CYS A 66 -5.63 -6.92 7.80
CA CYS A 66 -5.64 -6.64 9.23
C CYS A 66 -6.17 -7.83 10.01
N GLU A 67 -7.25 -8.46 9.54
CA GLU A 67 -7.81 -9.66 10.16
C GLU A 67 -6.88 -10.87 10.07
N ILE A 68 -6.15 -11.01 8.96
CA ILE A 68 -5.15 -12.07 8.79
C ILE A 68 -3.98 -11.84 9.75
N MET A 69 -3.43 -10.62 9.77
CA MET A 69 -2.29 -10.24 10.61
C MET A 69 -2.58 -10.36 12.12
N LYS A 70 -3.83 -10.24 12.56
CA LYS A 70 -4.22 -10.50 13.95
C LYS A 70 -4.11 -11.97 14.35
N ARG A 71 -4.24 -12.90 13.39
CA ARG A 71 -4.34 -14.34 13.63
C ARG A 71 -3.01 -15.06 13.46
N VAL A 72 -2.06 -14.47 12.75
CA VAL A 72 -0.73 -15.04 12.53
C VAL A 72 0.28 -14.47 13.54
N PRO A 73 1.17 -15.28 14.12
CA PRO A 73 2.12 -14.82 15.13
C PRO A 73 3.20 -13.92 14.55
N ASN A 74 3.58 -14.17 13.29
CA ASN A 74 4.62 -13.45 12.58
C ASN A 74 4.03 -12.74 11.37
N LEU A 75 4.60 -11.58 11.03
CA LEU A 75 4.27 -10.92 9.78
C LEU A 75 4.66 -11.82 8.59
N PRO A 76 3.75 -12.07 7.64
CA PRO A 76 4.10 -12.80 6.42
C PRO A 76 5.18 -12.08 5.62
N THR A 77 5.94 -12.85 4.84
CA THR A 77 7.01 -12.32 3.98
C THR A 77 6.50 -11.27 3.00
N ASP A 78 7.39 -10.40 2.55
CA ASP A 78 7.08 -9.30 1.63
C ASP A 78 6.36 -9.81 0.36
N SER A 79 6.82 -10.93 -0.21
CA SER A 79 6.22 -11.52 -1.39
C SER A 79 4.79 -12.00 -1.15
N ILE A 80 4.53 -12.70 -0.04
CA ILE A 80 3.17 -13.17 0.32
C ILE A 80 2.23 -11.98 0.51
N ARG A 81 2.68 -10.92 1.20
CA ARG A 81 1.88 -9.71 1.38
C ARG A 81 1.60 -9.01 0.06
N LEU A 82 2.57 -8.96 -0.86
CA LEU A 82 2.39 -8.37 -2.17
C LEU A 82 1.37 -9.16 -3.02
N TYR A 83 1.49 -10.49 -3.07
CA TYR A 83 0.53 -11.35 -3.76
C TYR A 83 -0.89 -11.17 -3.22
N LEU A 84 -1.03 -11.11 -1.89
CA LEU A 84 -2.31 -10.84 -1.25
C LEU A 84 -2.89 -9.47 -1.68
N ARG A 85 -2.07 -8.41 -1.71
CA ARG A 85 -2.52 -7.08 -2.17
C ARG A 85 -2.89 -7.07 -3.64
N LEU A 86 -2.19 -7.80 -4.50
CA LEU A 86 -2.55 -7.92 -5.92
C LEU A 86 -3.96 -8.51 -6.07
N ILE A 87 -4.25 -9.60 -5.35
CA ILE A 87 -5.56 -10.24 -5.35
C ILE A 87 -6.63 -9.28 -4.80
N ILE A 88 -6.39 -8.66 -3.64
CA ILE A 88 -7.36 -7.73 -3.04
C ILE A 88 -7.60 -6.51 -3.94
N CYS A 89 -6.55 -5.91 -4.51
CA CYS A 89 -6.70 -4.79 -5.45
C CYS A 89 -7.57 -5.17 -6.65
N HIS A 90 -7.41 -6.38 -7.19
CA HIS A 90 -8.21 -6.86 -8.31
C HIS A 90 -9.68 -7.08 -7.94
N LEU A 91 -9.95 -7.56 -6.72
CA LEU A 91 -11.32 -7.79 -6.24
C LEU A 91 -12.02 -6.50 -5.80
N VAL A 92 -11.29 -5.51 -5.30
CA VAL A 92 -11.86 -4.29 -4.68
C VAL A 92 -11.87 -3.09 -5.62
N ARG A 93 -10.95 -3.01 -6.59
CA ARG A 93 -10.99 -1.96 -7.61
C ARG A 93 -11.91 -2.44 -8.74
N PRO A 94 -13.02 -1.74 -9.04
CA PRO A 94 -13.84 -2.12 -10.18
C PRO A 94 -12.95 -2.09 -11.43
N THR A 95 -12.95 -3.20 -12.17
CA THR A 95 -12.21 -3.43 -13.42
C THR A 95 -12.52 -2.39 -14.51
N PHE A 96 -13.53 -1.55 -14.31
CA PHE A 96 -14.03 -0.55 -15.24
C PHE A 96 -13.27 0.79 -15.24
N SER A 97 -12.49 1.10 -14.20
CA SER A 97 -11.82 2.42 -14.11
C SER A 97 -10.52 2.54 -14.91
N PHE A 98 -9.98 1.43 -15.43
CA PHE A 98 -8.74 1.48 -16.23
C PHE A 98 -9.03 1.75 -17.72
N TYR A 99 -10.23 1.41 -18.20
CA TYR A 99 -10.64 1.67 -19.58
C TYR A 99 -11.24 3.07 -19.77
N SER A 100 -11.73 3.71 -18.72
CA SER A 100 -12.26 5.08 -18.78
C SER A 100 -11.18 6.18 -18.68
N GLU A 101 -9.91 5.81 -18.47
CA GLU A 101 -8.77 6.76 -18.49
C GLU A 101 -7.93 6.65 -19.77
N ILE A 102 -8.28 5.72 -20.68
CA ILE A 102 -7.58 5.48 -21.96
C ILE A 102 -8.50 5.75 -23.19
N LEU A 103 -9.76 6.16 -22.95
CA LEU A 103 -10.69 6.68 -23.97
C LEU A 103 -11.12 8.11 -23.63
#